data_AF-A0A0F9MQV3-F1
#
_entry.id   AF-A0A0F9MQV3-F1
#
_cell.length_a   1.000
_cell.length_b   1.000
_cell.length_c   1.000
_cell.angle_alpha   90.00
_cell.angle_beta   90.00
_cell.angle_gamma   90.00
#
_symmetry.space_group_name_H-M   'P 1'
#
loop_
_entity.id
_entity.type
_entity.pdbx_description
1 polymer ?
#
loop_
_entity_poly.entity_id
_entity_poly.type
_entity_poly.pdbx_seq_one_letter_code
_entity_poly.pdbx_strand_id
1 'polypeptide(L)'
;NIPNRLYIPETEPLLVGGHNNREWPLGQLAETPDGRLFRYALNGGVITIAHKLYQSAVPSANIDTLAIATSAAVGDKTLGITNGADSVVENEWAFGTACIETTLGTAYPIKSHGADGGTGGITLTFQDGVTIQSALTNAVETVNVLKSPYKDIIITVATPTAIPVGVPLVVAGLANYLWIQTHGLVNILCDSTAAWTAGKAVAPSQEDVGGVEFFDPSGVEGDAGVVGKCAFAGVDTTFAPIFLTLE
;
A
#
# COMPACT_ATOMS: atom_id res chain seq x y z
N ASN A 1 10.20 16.63 11.29
CA ASN A 1 8.73 16.58 11.38
C ASN A 1 8.13 17.03 10.08
N ILE A 2 7.82 16.07 9.22
CA ILE A 2 6.94 16.30 8.07
C ILE A 2 5.51 16.28 8.64
N PRO A 3 4.61 17.20 8.23
CA PRO A 3 3.25 17.22 8.75
C PRO A 3 2.50 15.93 8.39
N ASN A 4 1.57 15.50 9.26
CA ASN A 4 0.73 14.31 9.02
C ASN A 4 -0.06 14.41 7.70
N ARG A 5 -0.38 15.63 7.26
CA ARG A 5 -1.03 15.94 5.98
C ARG A 5 -0.33 17.12 5.31
N LEU A 6 -0.01 16.96 4.03
CA LEU A 6 0.53 18.03 3.19
C LEU A 6 -0.61 18.69 2.39
N TYR A 7 -0.57 20.00 2.23
CA TYR A 7 -1.43 20.69 1.26
C TYR A 7 -0.63 20.92 -0.01
N ILE A 8 -1.06 20.31 -1.12
CA ILE A 8 -0.36 20.35 -2.41
C ILE A 8 -1.19 21.07 -3.48
N PRO A 9 -0.56 21.68 -4.49
CA PRO A 9 -1.30 22.25 -5.61
C PRO A 9 -1.92 21.13 -6.47
N GLU A 10 -3.00 21.45 -7.19
CA GLU A 10 -3.67 20.54 -8.14
C GLU A 10 -2.73 19.97 -9.21
N THR A 11 -1.64 20.68 -9.51
CA THR A 11 -0.64 20.27 -10.51
C THR A 11 0.25 19.14 -10.03
N GLU A 12 0.40 18.97 -8.71
CA GLU A 12 1.37 18.04 -8.13
C GLU A 12 1.01 16.57 -8.43
N PRO A 13 -0.24 16.10 -8.21
CA PRO A 13 -0.62 14.75 -8.63
C PRO A 13 -0.69 14.55 -10.15
N LEU A 14 -0.60 15.64 -10.92
CA LEU A 14 -0.69 15.65 -12.38
C LEU A 14 0.70 15.73 -13.05
N LEU A 15 1.78 15.57 -12.29
CA LEU A 15 3.14 15.58 -12.83
C LEU A 15 3.41 14.32 -13.67
N VAL A 16 3.38 14.47 -14.99
CA VAL A 16 3.65 13.37 -15.93
C VAL A 16 5.06 12.82 -15.73
N GLY A 17 5.17 11.49 -15.64
CA GLY A 17 6.42 10.78 -15.39
C GLY A 17 6.71 10.54 -13.90
N GLY A 18 5.99 11.21 -13.00
CA GLY A 18 6.25 11.15 -11.56
C GLY A 18 7.60 11.76 -11.18
N HIS A 19 8.14 11.31 -10.05
CA HIS A 19 9.37 11.80 -9.45
C HIS A 19 10.42 10.69 -9.55
N ASN A 20 11.59 11.02 -10.08
CA ASN A 20 12.70 10.05 -10.19
C ASN A 20 13.40 9.82 -8.84
N ASN A 21 13.27 10.76 -7.91
CA ASN A 21 13.79 10.66 -6.55
C ASN A 21 12.63 10.73 -5.55
N ARG A 22 12.86 10.16 -4.37
CA ARG A 22 11.89 10.22 -3.28
C ARG A 22 11.90 11.62 -2.65
N GLU A 23 10.86 12.39 -2.91
CA GLU A 23 10.69 13.72 -2.32
C GLU A 23 9.99 13.67 -0.94
N TRP A 24 9.11 12.68 -0.73
CA TRP A 24 8.37 12.48 0.53
C TRP A 24 8.45 11.04 1.06
N PRO A 25 8.20 10.82 2.37
CA PRO A 25 8.01 9.48 2.92
C PRO A 25 6.93 8.71 2.16
N LEU A 26 7.12 7.40 2.03
CA LEU A 26 6.09 6.54 1.46
C LEU A 26 4.84 6.55 2.35
N GLY A 27 3.68 6.61 1.72
CA GLY A 27 2.39 6.74 2.39
C GLY A 27 2.12 8.14 2.96
N GLN A 28 2.96 9.15 2.69
CA GLN A 28 2.66 10.53 3.04
C GLN A 28 1.28 10.91 2.48
N LEU A 29 0.42 11.49 3.33
CA LEU A 29 -0.90 11.98 2.92
C LEU A 29 -0.78 13.41 2.40
N ALA A 30 -1.44 13.70 1.30
CA ALA A 30 -1.64 15.04 0.77
C ALA A 30 -3.10 15.31 0.41
N GLU A 31 -3.48 16.59 0.46
CA GLU A 31 -4.81 17.10 0.13
C GLU A 31 -4.67 18.24 -0.89
N THR A 32 -5.51 18.20 -1.92
CA THR A 32 -5.65 19.27 -2.93
C THR A 32 -6.73 20.27 -2.54
N PRO A 33 -6.74 21.49 -3.13
CA PRO A 33 -7.76 22.52 -2.85
C PRO A 33 -9.22 22.07 -2.99
N ASP A 34 -9.49 21.09 -3.86
CA ASP A 34 -10.83 20.52 -4.06
C ASP A 34 -11.22 19.40 -3.07
N GLY A 35 -10.35 19.08 -2.10
CA GLY A 35 -10.59 18.11 -1.04
C GLY A 35 -10.32 16.64 -1.42
N ARG A 36 -9.73 16.38 -2.60
CA ARG A 36 -9.22 15.04 -2.92
C ARG A 36 -8.00 14.71 -2.07
N LEU A 37 -7.87 13.45 -1.68
CA LEU A 37 -6.73 12.96 -0.89
C LEU A 37 -5.86 12.04 -1.72
N PHE A 38 -4.56 12.12 -1.46
CA PHE A 38 -3.52 11.39 -2.17
C PHE A 38 -2.51 10.78 -1.22
N ARG A 39 -1.94 9.66 -1.61
CA ARG A 39 -0.82 9.01 -0.91
C ARG A 39 0.41 8.98 -1.82
N TYR A 40 1.57 9.31 -1.26
CA TYR A 40 2.83 9.23 -2.01
C TYR A 40 3.30 7.77 -2.07
N ALA A 41 3.47 7.25 -3.29
CA ALA A 41 3.78 5.86 -3.55
C ALA A 41 5.01 5.71 -4.45
N LEU A 42 5.63 4.53 -4.40
CA LEU A 42 6.64 4.08 -5.34
C LEU A 42 6.00 3.07 -6.29
N ASN A 43 6.05 3.34 -7.58
CA ASN A 43 5.64 2.41 -8.61
C ASN A 43 6.57 1.19 -8.67
N GLY A 44 6.01 0.00 -8.88
CA GLY A 44 6.76 -1.25 -9.04
C GLY A 44 7.46 -1.37 -10.40
N GLY A 45 7.61 -2.62 -10.84
CA GLY A 45 8.43 -3.01 -12.00
C GLY A 45 7.80 -2.79 -13.39
N VAL A 46 6.68 -2.07 -13.50
CA VAL A 46 5.99 -1.82 -14.78
C VAL A 46 5.52 -0.36 -14.81
N ILE A 47 5.56 0.29 -15.98
CA ILE A 47 5.01 1.65 -16.17
C ILE A 47 3.55 1.70 -15.72
N THR A 48 3.16 2.76 -14.98
CA THR A 48 1.77 2.89 -14.56
C THR A 48 0.85 3.22 -15.74
N ILE A 49 -0.34 2.63 -15.71
CA ILE A 49 -1.49 3.04 -16.50
C ILE A 49 -2.35 3.98 -15.65
N ALA A 50 -2.58 5.21 -16.13
CA ALA A 50 -3.42 6.19 -15.45
C ALA A 50 -4.89 5.73 -15.37
N HIS A 51 -5.60 6.20 -14.34
CA HIS A 51 -7.04 5.95 -14.13
C HIS A 51 -7.42 4.46 -13.97
N LYS A 52 -6.46 3.63 -13.56
CA LYS A 52 -6.70 2.24 -13.18
C LYS A 52 -6.49 2.07 -11.67
N LEU A 53 -7.16 1.09 -11.08
CA LEU A 53 -6.99 0.75 -9.67
C LEU A 53 -5.65 0.02 -9.45
N TYR A 54 -4.93 0.42 -8.40
CA TYR A 54 -3.68 -0.19 -7.95
C TYR A 54 -3.86 -0.81 -6.57
N GLN A 55 -3.04 -1.81 -6.31
CA GLN A 55 -2.90 -2.51 -5.04
C GLN A 55 -1.44 -2.43 -4.55
N SER A 56 -1.24 -2.75 -3.27
CA SER A 56 0.12 -2.87 -2.73
C SER A 56 0.89 -4.00 -3.42
N ALA A 57 2.21 -4.03 -3.24
CA ALA A 57 2.98 -5.22 -3.57
C ALA A 57 2.40 -6.45 -2.83
N VAL A 58 2.40 -7.60 -3.51
CA VAL A 58 1.95 -8.87 -2.91
C VAL A 58 2.93 -9.24 -1.78
N PRO A 59 2.44 -9.46 -0.54
CA PRO A 59 3.30 -9.94 0.54
C PRO A 59 3.94 -11.29 0.17
N SER A 60 5.24 -11.45 0.45
CA SER A 60 5.91 -12.75 0.30
C SER A 60 5.57 -13.63 1.50
N ALA A 61 5.42 -14.94 1.28
CA ALA A 61 5.33 -15.90 2.37
C ALA A 61 6.68 -16.07 3.11
N ASN A 62 7.78 -15.53 2.58
CA ASN A 62 9.08 -15.59 3.26
C ASN A 62 9.30 -14.43 4.25
N ILE A 63 8.31 -13.56 4.45
CA ILE A 63 8.36 -12.46 5.42
C ILE A 63 7.25 -12.56 6.49
N ASP A 64 6.58 -13.71 6.55
CA ASP A 64 5.65 -14.07 7.61
C ASP A 64 6.35 -14.92 8.69
N THR A 65 5.81 -14.87 9.91
CA THR A 65 6.18 -15.70 11.08
C THR A 65 7.71 -15.80 11.28
N LEU A 66 8.43 -14.68 11.08
CA LEU A 66 9.88 -14.64 11.23
C LEU A 66 10.29 -14.76 12.69
N ALA A 67 11.31 -15.56 12.97
CA ALA A 67 11.79 -15.78 14.33
C ALA A 67 12.54 -14.55 14.86
N ILE A 68 12.27 -14.18 16.12
CA ILE A 68 13.10 -13.21 16.84
C ILE A 68 14.49 -13.81 17.08
N ALA A 69 15.52 -13.22 16.46
CA ALA A 69 16.91 -13.69 16.51
C ALA A 69 17.64 -13.28 17.79
N THR A 70 17.21 -12.20 18.44
CA THR A 70 17.78 -11.73 19.70
C THR A 70 16.66 -11.22 20.59
N SER A 71 16.60 -11.71 21.84
CA SER A 71 15.64 -11.21 22.82
C SER A 71 15.78 -9.70 22.95
N ALA A 72 14.65 -9.02 23.07
CA ALA A 72 14.61 -7.56 23.11
C ALA A 72 13.88 -7.09 24.38
N ALA A 73 14.40 -6.08 25.04
CA ALA A 73 13.85 -5.55 26.27
C ALA A 73 12.89 -4.38 25.99
N VAL A 74 12.05 -4.08 26.98
CA VAL A 74 11.25 -2.84 26.97
C VAL A 74 12.20 -1.64 26.89
N GLY A 75 11.90 -0.71 25.99
CA GLY A 75 12.74 0.48 25.75
C GLY A 75 13.73 0.33 24.60
N ASP A 76 13.98 -0.88 24.09
CA ASP A 76 14.83 -1.07 22.92
C ASP A 76 14.24 -0.41 21.67
N LYS A 77 15.11 0.14 20.83
CA LYS A 77 14.75 0.84 19.58
C LYS A 77 14.93 -0.02 18.33
N THR A 78 15.39 -1.25 18.52
CA THR A 78 15.75 -2.16 17.46
C THR A 78 15.26 -3.56 17.79
N LEU A 79 14.99 -4.35 16.76
CA LEU A 79 14.61 -5.75 16.88
C LEU A 79 15.44 -6.61 15.93
N GLY A 80 16.11 -7.62 16.48
CA GLY A 80 16.83 -8.61 15.68
C GLY A 80 15.89 -9.74 15.25
N ILE A 81 15.81 -10.00 13.95
CA ILE A 81 15.00 -11.06 13.35
C ILE A 81 15.88 -11.99 12.52
N THR A 82 15.42 -13.21 12.28
CA THR A 82 15.99 -14.10 11.27
C THR A 82 15.22 -13.88 9.97
N ASN A 83 15.89 -13.50 8.90
CA ASN A 83 15.29 -13.33 7.58
C ASN A 83 14.77 -14.66 7.04
N GLY A 84 13.77 -14.61 6.17
CA GLY A 84 13.32 -15.77 5.41
C GLY A 84 14.28 -16.11 4.27
N ALA A 85 13.84 -16.99 3.37
CA ALA A 85 14.68 -17.49 2.27
C ALA A 85 15.00 -16.44 1.19
N ASP A 86 14.19 -15.38 1.09
CA ASP A 86 14.35 -14.34 0.07
C ASP A 86 15.48 -13.37 0.44
N SER A 87 16.27 -12.98 -0.56
CA SER A 87 17.17 -11.84 -0.42
C SER A 87 16.36 -10.57 -0.23
N VAL A 88 16.77 -9.73 0.72
CA VAL A 88 16.17 -8.43 0.97
C VAL A 88 17.22 -7.34 0.76
N VAL A 89 16.85 -6.32 -0.01
CA VAL A 89 17.74 -5.17 -0.22
C VAL A 89 17.66 -4.21 0.97
N GLU A 90 18.67 -3.35 1.09
CA GLU A 90 18.71 -2.37 2.18
C GLU A 90 17.45 -1.49 2.17
N ASN A 91 16.83 -1.32 3.34
CA ASN A 91 15.64 -0.48 3.54
C ASN A 91 14.43 -0.83 2.66
N GLU A 92 14.34 -2.09 2.21
CA GLU A 92 13.17 -2.59 1.50
C GLU A 92 11.87 -2.49 2.33
N TRP A 93 11.95 -2.67 3.64
CA TRP A 93 10.84 -2.59 4.59
C TRP A 93 10.73 -1.23 5.30
N ALA A 94 11.54 -0.23 4.93
CA ALA A 94 11.42 1.11 5.50
C ALA A 94 10.04 1.73 5.22
N PHE A 95 9.47 2.43 6.21
CA PHE A 95 8.08 2.92 6.23
C PHE A 95 7.00 1.83 6.24
N GLY A 96 7.42 0.56 6.30
CA GLY A 96 6.56 -0.56 6.63
C GLY A 96 6.43 -0.77 8.14
N THR A 97 6.00 -1.97 8.51
CA THR A 97 5.64 -2.29 9.89
C THR A 97 6.09 -3.69 10.26
N ALA A 98 6.68 -3.83 11.45
CA ALA A 98 6.92 -5.10 12.10
C ALA A 98 5.75 -5.41 13.06
N CYS A 99 4.93 -6.38 12.73
CA CYS A 99 3.77 -6.80 13.50
C CYS A 99 4.11 -8.04 14.31
N ILE A 100 4.26 -7.90 15.62
CA ILE A 100 4.52 -9.05 16.50
C ILE A 100 3.26 -9.92 16.51
N GLU A 101 3.40 -11.23 16.28
CA GLU A 101 2.27 -12.16 16.23
C GLU A 101 1.85 -12.64 17.62
N THR A 102 2.76 -12.55 18.58
CA THR A 102 2.63 -13.07 19.94
C THR A 102 2.52 -11.95 20.98
N THR A 103 2.36 -12.35 22.25
CA THR A 103 2.41 -11.51 23.46
C THR A 103 1.39 -10.39 23.54
N LEU A 104 1.48 -9.35 22.70
CA LEU A 104 0.57 -8.20 22.66
C LEU A 104 0.13 -7.80 21.25
N GLY A 105 0.59 -8.46 20.18
CA GLY A 105 0.16 -8.10 18.82
C GLY A 105 0.65 -6.73 18.34
N THR A 106 1.67 -6.15 18.99
CA THR A 106 2.06 -4.75 18.77
C THR A 106 2.70 -4.56 17.40
N ALA A 107 2.31 -3.49 16.72
CA ALA A 107 2.84 -3.08 15.43
C ALA A 107 3.86 -1.95 15.60
N TYR A 108 5.09 -2.16 15.13
CA TYR A 108 6.20 -1.21 15.23
C TYR A 108 6.58 -0.69 13.85
N PRO A 109 6.50 0.63 13.57
CA PRO A 109 6.88 1.17 12.29
C PRO A 109 8.41 1.13 12.10
N ILE A 110 8.82 0.66 10.92
CA ILE A 110 10.23 0.44 10.58
C ILE A 110 10.81 1.70 9.96
N LYS A 111 11.97 2.13 10.48
CA LYS A 111 12.77 3.23 9.93
C LYS A 111 13.79 2.73 8.92
N SER A 112 14.54 1.69 9.28
CA SER A 112 15.62 1.16 8.44
C SER A 112 16.02 -0.25 8.82
N HIS A 113 16.70 -0.95 7.91
CA HIS A 113 17.37 -2.22 8.15
C HIS A 113 18.47 -2.44 7.09
N GLY A 114 19.45 -3.29 7.42
CA GLY A 114 20.47 -3.72 6.46
C GLY A 114 19.92 -4.70 5.42
N ALA A 115 20.68 -4.88 4.34
CA ALA A 115 20.41 -5.95 3.37
C ALA A 115 20.80 -7.33 3.93
N ASP A 116 20.17 -8.39 3.43
CA ASP A 116 20.55 -9.77 3.70
C ASP A 116 20.33 -10.64 2.45
N GLY A 117 21.18 -11.66 2.28
CA GLY A 117 21.13 -12.57 1.13
C GLY A 117 20.10 -13.70 1.27
N GLY A 118 19.41 -13.80 2.40
CA GLY A 118 18.49 -14.87 2.77
C GLY A 118 18.97 -15.61 4.02
N THR A 119 18.04 -15.97 4.91
CA THR A 119 18.23 -16.76 6.14
C THR A 119 19.18 -16.17 7.19
N GLY A 120 19.71 -14.96 6.98
CA GLY A 120 20.61 -14.28 7.90
C GLY A 120 19.89 -13.50 9.00
N GLY A 121 20.66 -12.89 9.90
CA GLY A 121 20.14 -12.00 10.92
C GLY A 121 19.97 -10.57 10.40
N ILE A 122 18.80 -9.98 10.58
CA ILE A 122 18.52 -8.58 10.23
C ILE A 122 18.15 -7.82 11.50
N THR A 123 18.72 -6.62 11.67
CA THR A 123 18.28 -5.68 12.71
C THR A 123 17.35 -4.65 12.11
N LEU A 124 16.08 -4.70 12.52
CA LEU A 124 15.10 -3.66 12.26
C LEU A 124 15.34 -2.50 13.22
N THR A 125 15.45 -1.29 12.69
CA THR A 125 15.45 -0.05 13.48
C THR A 125 14.07 0.59 13.39
N PHE A 126 13.47 0.94 14.52
CA PHE A 126 12.15 1.57 14.56
C PHE A 126 12.20 3.07 14.34
N GLN A 127 11.04 3.66 14.02
CA GLN A 127 10.90 5.10 13.88
C GLN A 127 11.26 5.86 15.17
N ASP A 128 11.64 7.12 15.00
CA ASP A 128 12.11 7.94 16.13
C ASP A 128 11.01 8.08 17.20
N GLY A 129 11.37 7.79 18.45
CA GLY A 129 10.44 7.81 19.57
C GLY A 129 9.66 6.51 19.79
N VAL A 130 9.79 5.53 18.89
CA VAL A 130 9.21 4.19 19.06
C VAL A 130 10.20 3.29 19.79
N THR A 131 9.71 2.64 20.84
CA THR A 131 10.44 1.62 21.59
C THR A 131 9.58 0.39 21.80
N ILE A 132 10.22 -0.76 22.00
CA ILE A 132 9.55 -1.99 22.38
C ILE A 132 8.79 -1.78 23.71
N GLN A 133 7.53 -2.18 23.73
CA GLN A 133 6.60 -1.97 24.86
C GLN A 133 6.47 -3.20 25.77
N SER A 134 6.75 -4.40 25.24
CA SER A 134 6.82 -5.64 26.01
C SER A 134 8.09 -6.39 25.64
N ALA A 135 8.75 -6.96 26.63
CA ALA A 135 9.94 -7.78 26.40
C ALA A 135 9.60 -8.90 25.42
N LEU A 136 10.54 -9.12 24.50
CA LEU A 136 10.46 -10.15 23.49
C LEU A 136 11.53 -11.23 23.73
N THR A 137 11.16 -12.50 23.59
CA THR A 137 12.02 -13.66 23.86
C THR A 137 12.37 -14.37 22.55
N ASN A 138 13.68 -14.50 22.30
CA ASN A 138 14.23 -15.27 21.18
C ASN A 138 13.62 -16.69 21.12
N ALA A 139 13.32 -17.15 19.90
CA ALA A 139 12.80 -18.49 19.59
C ALA A 139 11.44 -18.85 20.24
N VAL A 140 10.81 -17.91 20.94
CA VAL A 140 9.45 -18.07 21.49
C VAL A 140 8.46 -17.25 20.68
N GLU A 141 8.90 -16.08 20.19
CA GLU A 141 8.03 -15.13 19.51
C GLU A 141 8.39 -14.97 18.05
N THR A 142 7.39 -14.53 17.30
CA THR A 142 7.46 -14.36 15.85
C THR A 142 6.92 -13.01 15.43
N VAL A 143 7.34 -12.56 14.26
CA VAL A 143 7.00 -11.25 13.69
C VAL A 143 6.70 -11.37 12.21
N ASN A 144 5.63 -10.71 11.78
CA ASN A 144 5.35 -10.44 10.37
C ASN A 144 5.96 -9.10 9.99
N VAL A 145 6.73 -9.08 8.91
CA VAL A 145 7.30 -7.83 8.39
C VAL A 145 6.55 -7.45 7.12
N LEU A 146 5.89 -6.30 7.14
CA LEU A 146 5.18 -5.77 5.99
C LEU A 146 5.95 -4.60 5.39
N LYS A 147 6.11 -4.62 4.06
CA LYS A 147 6.45 -3.42 3.30
C LYS A 147 5.38 -2.35 3.52
N SER A 148 5.74 -1.08 3.31
CA SER A 148 4.71 -0.03 3.19
C SER A 148 3.72 -0.42 2.08
N PRO A 149 2.40 -0.32 2.28
CA PRO A 149 1.42 -0.57 1.21
C PRO A 149 1.67 0.26 -0.05
N TYR A 150 2.30 1.43 0.11
CA TYR A 150 2.61 2.36 -0.96
C TYR A 150 4.00 2.15 -1.56
N LYS A 151 4.70 1.06 -1.23
CA LYS A 151 5.97 0.67 -1.85
C LYS A 151 5.73 -0.39 -2.91
N ASP A 152 6.36 -0.21 -4.07
CA ASP A 152 6.31 -1.15 -5.20
C ASP A 152 4.87 -1.47 -5.61
N ILE A 153 4.01 -0.45 -5.69
CA ILE A 153 2.59 -0.63 -6.04
C ILE A 153 2.47 -1.27 -7.42
N ILE A 154 1.45 -2.11 -7.58
CA ILE A 154 1.17 -2.80 -8.83
C ILE A 154 -0.28 -2.56 -9.23
N ILE A 155 -0.55 -2.64 -10.53
CA ILE A 155 -1.92 -2.60 -11.01
C ILE A 155 -2.71 -3.76 -10.37
N THR A 156 -3.95 -3.50 -9.95
CA THR A 156 -4.81 -4.55 -9.41
C THR A 156 -5.09 -5.57 -10.51
N VAL A 157 -4.69 -6.82 -10.27
CA VAL A 157 -4.98 -7.91 -11.21
C VAL A 157 -6.44 -8.35 -11.10
N ALA A 158 -6.93 -9.04 -12.13
CA ALA A 158 -8.16 -9.82 -12.02
C ALA A 158 -8.02 -10.78 -10.82
N THR A 159 -8.97 -10.74 -9.89
CA THR A 159 -8.84 -11.32 -8.53
C THR A 159 -7.70 -10.70 -7.73
N PRO A 160 -7.98 -9.61 -6.98
CA PRO A 160 -6.98 -8.89 -6.20
C PRO A 160 -6.20 -9.81 -5.27
N THR A 161 -4.88 -9.60 -5.24
CA THR A 161 -3.94 -10.40 -4.45
C THR A 161 -3.37 -9.62 -3.26
N ALA A 162 -3.70 -8.34 -3.18
CA ALA A 162 -3.23 -7.42 -2.15
C ALA A 162 -4.24 -6.29 -1.95
N ILE A 163 -4.00 -5.45 -0.94
CA ILE A 163 -4.93 -4.38 -0.58
C ILE A 163 -4.94 -3.28 -1.66
N PRO A 164 -6.11 -2.78 -2.11
CA PRO A 164 -6.18 -1.61 -2.97
C PRO A 164 -5.57 -0.38 -2.28
N VAL A 165 -4.77 0.39 -3.03
CA VAL A 165 -4.02 1.53 -2.49
C VAL A 165 -4.31 2.86 -3.18
N GLY A 166 -5.00 2.85 -4.32
CA GLY A 166 -5.44 4.08 -4.97
C GLY A 166 -5.37 4.05 -6.49
N VAL A 167 -5.49 5.22 -7.09
CA VAL A 167 -5.53 5.43 -8.53
C VAL A 167 -4.51 6.48 -8.95
N PRO A 168 -3.50 6.14 -9.77
CA PRO A 168 -2.63 7.15 -10.36
C PRO A 168 -3.39 7.97 -11.42
N LEU A 169 -3.25 9.29 -11.36
CA LEU A 169 -3.85 10.19 -12.36
C LEU A 169 -3.00 10.35 -13.63
N VAL A 170 -1.75 9.88 -13.57
CA VAL A 170 -0.75 10.02 -14.61
C VAL A 170 0.05 8.74 -14.82
N VAL A 171 0.69 8.67 -15.98
CA VAL A 171 1.69 7.65 -16.29
C VAL A 171 3.01 8.01 -15.61
N ALA A 172 3.61 7.06 -14.89
CA ALA A 172 4.92 7.16 -14.26
C ALA A 172 5.81 6.00 -14.70
N GLY A 173 7.11 6.25 -14.77
CA GLY A 173 8.12 5.23 -15.10
C GLY A 173 8.21 4.11 -14.07
N LEU A 174 8.92 3.04 -14.41
CA LEU A 174 9.25 1.97 -13.47
C LEU A 174 10.07 2.56 -12.32
N ALA A 175 9.80 2.12 -11.08
CA ALA A 175 10.52 2.59 -9.89
C ALA A 175 10.50 4.12 -9.68
N ASN A 176 9.56 4.84 -10.31
CA ASN A 176 9.33 6.26 -10.04
C ASN A 176 8.29 6.43 -8.92
N TYR A 177 8.38 7.55 -8.22
CA TYR A 177 7.43 7.94 -7.19
C TYR A 177 6.31 8.80 -7.76
N LEU A 178 5.11 8.71 -7.19
CA LEU A 178 3.95 9.47 -7.64
C LEU A 178 2.93 9.61 -6.53
N TRP A 179 2.04 10.59 -6.67
CA TRP A 179 0.83 10.69 -5.86
C TRP A 179 -0.29 9.85 -6.48
N ILE A 180 -0.84 8.93 -5.71
CA ILE A 180 -2.03 8.17 -6.10
C ILE A 180 -3.25 8.67 -5.32
N GLN A 181 -4.38 8.85 -5.99
CA GLN A 181 -5.61 9.33 -5.37
C GLN A 181 -6.23 8.21 -4.53
N THR A 182 -6.58 8.49 -3.29
CA THR A 182 -7.20 7.55 -2.34
C THR A 182 -8.60 7.97 -1.90
N HIS A 183 -8.94 9.25 -2.05
CA HIS A 183 -10.26 9.75 -1.69
C HIS A 183 -10.73 10.85 -2.66
N GLY A 184 -12.04 10.89 -2.91
CA GLY A 184 -12.68 11.89 -3.75
C GLY A 184 -12.95 11.40 -5.18
N LEU A 185 -13.47 12.30 -6.02
CA LEU A 185 -13.93 11.97 -7.36
C LEU A 185 -12.76 11.69 -8.33
N VAL A 186 -12.81 10.58 -9.06
CA VAL A 186 -11.84 10.21 -10.09
C VAL A 186 -12.51 9.32 -11.13
N ASN A 187 -11.99 9.33 -12.36
CA ASN A 187 -12.41 8.38 -13.38
C ASN A 187 -11.64 7.06 -13.23
N ILE A 188 -12.34 5.93 -13.24
CA ILE A 188 -11.72 4.59 -13.15
C ILE A 188 -12.32 3.70 -14.25
N LEU A 189 -11.52 2.78 -14.79
CA LEU A 189 -12.00 1.76 -15.73
C LEU A 189 -13.14 0.95 -15.08
N CYS A 190 -14.26 0.88 -15.77
CA CYS A 190 -15.44 0.15 -15.36
C CYS A 190 -15.51 -1.19 -16.05
N ASP A 191 -15.64 -2.23 -15.23
CA ASP A 191 -15.97 -3.59 -15.62
C ASP A 191 -17.39 -3.86 -15.14
N SER A 192 -18.35 -3.85 -16.06
CA SER A 192 -19.65 -4.44 -15.75
C SER A 192 -20.50 -4.50 -17.01
N THR A 193 -21.08 -5.66 -17.24
CA THR A 193 -22.17 -5.84 -18.20
C THR A 193 -23.50 -5.21 -17.72
N ALA A 194 -23.61 -4.84 -16.43
CA ALA A 194 -24.80 -4.24 -15.85
C ALA A 194 -24.88 -2.73 -16.07
N ALA A 195 -26.10 -2.19 -16.13
CA ALA A 195 -26.31 -0.74 -16.23
C ALA A 195 -25.79 -0.03 -14.97
N TRP A 196 -24.72 0.75 -15.12
CA TRP A 196 -24.09 1.42 -14.00
C TRP A 196 -25.05 2.44 -13.36
N THR A 197 -25.36 2.25 -12.08
CA THR A 197 -26.26 3.12 -11.32
C THR A 197 -25.49 3.94 -10.29
N ALA A 198 -25.72 5.26 -10.28
CA ALA A 198 -25.12 6.16 -9.31
C ALA A 198 -25.50 5.77 -7.86
N GLY A 199 -24.54 5.97 -6.93
CA GLY A 199 -24.67 5.68 -5.51
C GLY A 199 -24.36 4.23 -5.11
N LYS A 200 -24.25 3.30 -6.07
CA LYS A 200 -23.87 1.91 -5.81
C LYS A 200 -22.40 1.80 -5.42
N ALA A 201 -22.12 0.95 -4.44
CA ALA A 201 -20.75 0.64 -4.02
C ALA A 201 -20.03 -0.15 -5.11
N VAL A 202 -18.74 0.11 -5.25
CA VAL A 202 -17.87 -0.58 -6.21
C VAL A 202 -16.73 -1.28 -5.50
N ALA A 203 -16.28 -2.38 -6.08
CA ALA A 203 -15.17 -3.21 -5.65
C ALA A 203 -14.14 -3.31 -6.78
N PRO A 204 -12.92 -3.80 -6.53
CA PRO A 204 -12.01 -4.16 -7.60
C PRO A 204 -12.62 -5.21 -8.53
N SER A 205 -12.39 -5.05 -9.82
CA SER A 205 -12.87 -5.97 -10.85
C SER A 205 -12.20 -7.35 -10.80
N GLN A 206 -12.98 -8.38 -11.12
CA GLN A 206 -12.54 -9.77 -11.26
C GLN A 206 -12.19 -10.17 -12.70
N GLU A 207 -12.60 -9.40 -13.72
CA GLU A 207 -12.33 -9.72 -15.13
C GLU A 207 -11.32 -8.75 -15.78
N ASP A 208 -11.43 -7.46 -15.48
CA ASP A 208 -10.58 -6.40 -16.03
C ASP A 208 -9.50 -5.92 -15.07
N VAL A 209 -8.25 -6.10 -15.48
CA VAL A 209 -7.06 -5.60 -14.77
C VAL A 209 -7.13 -4.08 -14.57
N GLY A 210 -7.10 -3.68 -13.30
CA GLY A 210 -7.20 -2.30 -12.83
C GLY A 210 -8.58 -1.66 -13.01
N GLY A 211 -9.60 -2.47 -13.29
CA GLY A 211 -10.99 -2.05 -13.33
C GLY A 211 -11.66 -2.06 -11.96
N VAL A 212 -12.88 -1.52 -11.92
CA VAL A 212 -13.82 -1.66 -10.81
C VAL A 212 -15.16 -2.16 -11.31
N GLU A 213 -15.85 -2.91 -10.47
CA GLU A 213 -17.19 -3.44 -10.75
C GLU A 213 -18.13 -3.19 -9.56
N PHE A 214 -19.39 -3.61 -9.67
CA PHE A 214 -20.31 -3.48 -8.54
C PHE A 214 -19.95 -4.43 -7.41
N PHE A 215 -19.93 -3.90 -6.19
CA PHE A 215 -19.72 -4.72 -5.01
C PHE A 215 -20.89 -5.67 -4.79
N ASP A 216 -20.61 -6.98 -4.86
CA ASP A 216 -21.50 -8.05 -4.41
C ASP A 216 -20.92 -8.68 -3.13
N PRO A 217 -21.54 -8.48 -1.95
CA PRO A 217 -21.05 -9.06 -0.70
C PRO A 217 -21.15 -10.60 -0.66
N SER A 218 -21.87 -11.21 -1.60
CA SER A 218 -21.99 -12.67 -1.72
C SER A 218 -21.12 -13.28 -2.82
N GLY A 219 -20.46 -12.44 -3.62
CA GLY A 219 -19.53 -12.84 -4.67
C GLY A 219 -18.07 -12.77 -4.22
N VAL A 220 -17.16 -13.07 -5.15
CA VAL A 220 -15.69 -13.04 -4.93
C VAL A 220 -15.20 -11.59 -4.77
N GLU A 221 -15.93 -10.64 -5.33
CA GLU A 221 -15.76 -9.20 -5.17
C GLU A 221 -15.95 -8.77 -3.71
N GLY A 222 -16.80 -9.50 -2.98
CA GLY A 222 -17.06 -9.31 -1.55
C GLY A 222 -15.78 -9.39 -0.72
N ASP A 223 -14.87 -10.31 -1.08
CA ASP A 223 -13.61 -10.54 -0.37
C ASP A 223 -12.59 -9.41 -0.60
N ALA A 224 -12.68 -8.71 -1.73
CA ALA A 224 -11.81 -7.59 -2.07
C ALA A 224 -12.24 -6.26 -1.42
N GLY A 225 -13.49 -6.17 -0.97
CA GLY A 225 -14.04 -5.02 -0.26
C GLY A 225 -14.42 -3.83 -1.15
N VAL A 226 -15.02 -2.82 -0.52
CA VAL A 226 -15.51 -1.61 -1.19
C VAL A 226 -14.37 -0.59 -1.35
N VAL A 227 -14.17 -0.08 -2.57
CA VAL A 227 -13.16 0.96 -2.88
C VAL A 227 -13.76 2.35 -3.08
N GLY A 228 -15.07 2.42 -3.29
CA GLY A 228 -15.76 3.69 -3.49
C GLY A 228 -17.23 3.51 -3.89
N LYS A 229 -17.79 4.58 -4.44
CA LYS A 229 -19.16 4.60 -4.96
C LYS A 229 -19.20 5.20 -6.36
N CYS A 230 -19.99 4.58 -7.22
CA CYS A 230 -20.29 5.11 -8.54
C CYS A 230 -20.97 6.49 -8.41
N ALA A 231 -20.42 7.52 -9.05
CA ALA A 231 -20.99 8.87 -9.02
C ALA A 231 -21.93 9.15 -10.20
N PHE A 232 -21.76 8.44 -11.32
CA PHE A 232 -22.57 8.59 -12.53
C PHE A 232 -22.62 7.28 -13.32
N ALA A 233 -23.61 7.11 -14.20
CA ALA A 233 -23.68 5.95 -15.08
C ALA A 233 -22.41 5.80 -15.93
N GLY A 234 -21.75 4.64 -15.82
CA GLY A 234 -20.66 4.16 -16.67
C GLY A 234 -21.14 3.19 -17.75
N VAL A 235 -20.23 2.89 -18.67
CA VAL A 235 -20.38 1.84 -19.69
C VAL A 235 -19.22 0.88 -19.53
N ASP A 236 -19.48 -0.40 -19.79
CA ASP A 236 -18.47 -1.45 -19.78
C ASP A 236 -17.23 -1.06 -20.61
N THR A 237 -16.04 -1.40 -20.14
CA THR A 237 -14.74 -1.09 -20.77
C THR A 237 -14.45 0.41 -20.96
N THR A 238 -15.21 1.30 -20.32
CA THR A 238 -14.97 2.76 -20.35
C THR A 238 -14.60 3.29 -18.97
N PHE A 239 -14.17 4.55 -18.90
CA PHE A 239 -13.92 5.19 -17.62
C PHE A 239 -15.18 5.87 -17.10
N ALA A 240 -15.57 5.59 -15.86
CA ALA A 240 -16.68 6.27 -15.20
C ALA A 240 -16.23 6.98 -13.92
N PRO A 241 -16.96 8.03 -13.50
CA PRO A 241 -16.62 8.76 -12.29
C PRO A 241 -17.01 7.97 -11.05
N ILE A 242 -16.01 7.68 -10.22
CA ILE A 242 -16.09 6.99 -8.93
C ILE A 242 -15.66 7.96 -7.85
N PHE A 243 -16.42 8.01 -6.76
CA PHE A 243 -15.98 8.65 -5.53
C PHE A 243 -15.22 7.62 -4.68
N LEU A 244 -13.89 7.73 -4.63
CA LEU A 244 -13.03 6.84 -3.85
C LEU A 244 -13.19 7.09 -2.34
N THR A 245 -13.10 6.01 -1.56
CA THR A 245 -13.21 6.03 -0.10
C THR A 245 -12.19 5.09 0.55
N LEU A 246 -10.93 5.14 0.13
CA LEU A 246 -9.85 4.29 0.66
C LEU A 246 -9.18 4.85 1.93
N GLU A 247 -9.68 5.98 2.45
CA GLU A 247 -9.21 6.67 3.65
C GLU A 247 -10.28 6.67 4.75
#